data_AF-A0A935MVN7-F1
#
_entry.id   AF-A0A935MVN7-F1
#
_cell.length_a   1.000
_cell.length_b   1.000
_cell.length_c   1.000
_cell.angle_alpha   90.00
_cell.angle_beta   90.00
_cell.angle_gamma   90.00
#
_symmetry.space_group_name_H-M   'P 1'
#
loop_
_entity.id
_entity.type
_entity.pdbx_description
1 polymer ?
#
loop_
_entity_poly.entity_id
_entity_poly.type
_entity_poly.pdbx_seq_one_letter_code
_entity_poly.pdbx_strand_id
1 'polypeptide(L)'
;MNLHSIEHIQQRLDFIQGILEAHYDSDDGNILSTRLQEVGAYMAEAGKLKADSELYYDKAVNKGIIEMLDKMPEYTSGTVQNKLVKSVGANLKYLVTYADRVNRSCTHQLEVMRTQLSYIKSLPR
;
A
#
# COMPACT_ATOMS: atom_id res chain seq x y z
N MET A 1 -13.04 -0.79 -16.00
CA MET A 1 -12.46 -0.81 -14.63
C MET A 1 -12.07 0.62 -14.30
N ASN A 2 -12.53 1.18 -13.18
CA ASN A 2 -12.11 2.52 -12.77
C ASN A 2 -10.77 2.40 -12.05
N LEU A 3 -9.71 2.95 -12.65
CA LEU A 3 -8.33 2.83 -12.19
C LEU A 3 -7.86 4.21 -11.75
N HIS A 4 -7.34 4.31 -10.54
CA HIS A 4 -6.74 5.57 -10.08
C HIS A 4 -5.47 5.89 -10.87
N SER A 5 -5.13 7.17 -11.03
CA SER A 5 -3.83 7.55 -11.59
C SER A 5 -2.70 7.23 -10.60
N ILE A 6 -1.46 7.11 -11.09
CA ILE A 6 -0.29 6.83 -10.24
C ILE A 6 -0.10 7.95 -9.22
N GLU A 7 -0.29 9.20 -9.63
CA GLU A 7 -0.18 10.38 -8.78
C GLU A 7 -1.25 10.36 -7.68
N HIS A 8 -2.48 10.01 -8.04
CA HIS A 8 -3.56 9.87 -7.06
C HIS A 8 -3.25 8.77 -6.05
N ILE A 9 -2.74 7.62 -6.51
CA ILE A 9 -2.34 6.53 -5.63
C ILE A 9 -1.28 7.00 -4.64
N GLN A 10 -0.22 7.67 -5.11
CA GLN A 10 0.83 8.21 -4.25
C GLN A 10 0.28 9.19 -3.21
N GLN A 11 -0.49 10.19 -3.66
CA GLN A 11 -1.08 11.20 -2.77
C GLN A 11 -1.97 10.59 -1.69
N ARG A 12 -2.78 9.59 -2.04
CA ARG A 12 -3.65 8.92 -1.08
C ARG A 12 -2.86 8.04 -0.11
N LEU A 13 -1.85 7.32 -0.57
CA LEU A 13 -0.97 6.54 0.32
C LEU A 13 -0.22 7.43 1.30
N ASP A 14 0.33 8.56 0.84
CA ASP A 14 1.02 9.53 1.71
C ASP A 14 0.07 10.15 2.74
N PHE A 15 -1.16 10.48 2.32
CA PHE A 15 -2.19 10.93 3.24
C PHE A 15 -2.49 9.88 4.32
N ILE A 16 -2.72 8.63 3.93
CA ILE A 16 -3.01 7.55 4.88
C ILE A 16 -1.82 7.31 5.81
N GLN A 17 -0.60 7.29 5.27
CA GLN A 17 0.62 7.16 6.07
C GLN A 17 0.73 8.28 7.11
N GLY A 18 0.48 9.53 6.72
CA GLY A 18 0.44 10.66 7.63
C GLY A 18 -0.62 10.51 8.73
N ILE A 19 -1.80 9.98 8.41
CA ILE A 19 -2.80 9.64 9.41
C ILE A 19 -2.26 8.58 10.37
N LEU A 20 -1.68 7.49 9.87
CA LEU A 20 -1.15 6.38 10.69
C LEU A 20 -0.07 6.85 11.68
N GLU A 21 0.78 7.79 11.25
CA GLU A 21 1.86 8.39 12.04
C GLU A 21 1.37 9.47 13.02
N ALA A 22 0.21 10.07 12.77
CA ALA A 22 -0.32 11.14 13.62
C ALA A 22 -0.63 10.63 15.03
N HIS A 23 -0.21 11.41 16.03
CA HIS A 23 -0.55 11.16 17.43
C HIS A 23 -2.05 11.36 17.67
N TYR A 24 -2.62 10.53 18.55
CA TYR A 24 -4.00 10.65 19.02
C TYR A 24 -4.05 10.25 20.50
N ASP A 25 -5.03 10.75 21.22
CA ASP A 25 -5.27 10.33 22.61
C ASP A 25 -5.81 8.90 22.61
N SER A 26 -5.00 7.95 23.08
CA SER A 26 -5.35 6.53 23.13
C SER A 26 -6.15 6.13 24.37
N ASP A 27 -6.30 7.05 25.33
CA ASP A 27 -7.02 6.82 26.59
C ASP A 27 -8.46 7.34 26.52
N ASP A 28 -8.73 8.29 25.62
CA ASP A 28 -10.11 8.71 25.28
C ASP A 28 -10.78 7.69 24.33
N GLY A 29 -11.73 6.93 24.88
CA GLY A 29 -12.50 5.94 24.12
C GLY A 29 -13.30 6.49 22.93
N ASN A 30 -13.71 7.76 22.94
CA ASN A 30 -14.43 8.39 21.82
C ASN A 30 -13.48 8.74 20.67
N ILE A 31 -12.32 9.30 20.98
CA ILE A 31 -11.27 9.60 19.99
C ILE A 31 -10.78 8.29 19.37
N LEU A 32 -10.51 7.29 20.21
CA LEU A 32 -10.10 5.96 19.76
C LEU A 32 -11.14 5.29 18.86
N SER A 33 -12.42 5.38 19.20
CA SER A 33 -13.50 4.80 18.38
C SER A 33 -13.65 5.49 17.03
N THR A 34 -13.53 6.82 16.98
CA THR A 34 -13.57 7.59 15.72
C THR A 34 -12.42 7.17 14.81
N ARG A 35 -11.20 7.15 15.36
CA ARG A 35 -10.01 6.78 14.61
C ARG A 35 -10.03 5.34 14.12
N LEU A 36 -10.60 4.41 14.89
CA LEU A 36 -10.80 3.03 14.46
C LEU A 36 -11.68 2.93 13.20
N GLN A 37 -12.73 3.74 13.09
CA GLN A 37 -13.58 3.78 11.90
C GLN A 37 -12.83 4.36 10.68
N GLU A 38 -12.09 5.45 10.89
CA GLU A 38 -11.28 6.11 9.84
C GLU A 38 -10.21 5.16 9.28
N VAL A 39 -9.39 4.56 10.15
CA VAL A 39 -8.34 3.62 9.74
C VAL A 39 -8.95 2.38 9.07
N GLY A 40 -10.15 1.95 9.47
CA GLY A 40 -10.90 0.89 8.81
C GLY A 40 -11.22 1.24 7.35
N ALA A 41 -11.69 2.44 7.08
CA ALA A 41 -11.95 2.94 5.73
C ALA A 41 -10.65 3.06 4.92
N TYR A 42 -9.59 3.60 5.51
CA TYR A 42 -8.30 3.74 4.85
C TYR A 42 -7.62 2.40 4.55
N MET A 43 -7.84 1.38 5.38
CA MET A 43 -7.38 0.02 5.08
C MET A 43 -8.02 -0.50 3.78
N ALA A 44 -9.34 -0.35 3.64
CA ALA A 44 -10.05 -0.75 2.43
C ALA A 44 -9.57 0.04 1.20
N GLU A 45 -9.37 1.34 1.37
CA GLU A 45 -8.82 2.20 0.33
C GLU A 45 -7.41 1.77 -0.10
N ALA A 46 -6.49 1.58 0.85
CA ALA A 46 -5.12 1.12 0.57
C ALA A 46 -5.10 -0.24 -0.14
N GLY A 47 -6.05 -1.13 0.16
CA GLY A 47 -6.22 -2.40 -0.55
C GLY A 47 -6.56 -2.21 -2.04
N LYS A 48 -7.45 -1.27 -2.35
CA LYS A 48 -7.76 -0.90 -3.75
C LYS A 48 -6.56 -0.22 -4.42
N LEU A 49 -5.90 0.72 -3.75
CA LEU A 49 -4.71 1.40 -4.29
C LEU A 49 -3.57 0.44 -4.61
N LYS A 50 -3.40 -0.61 -3.78
CA LYS A 50 -2.47 -1.71 -4.04
C LYS A 50 -2.83 -2.46 -5.32
N ALA A 51 -4.08 -2.88 -5.47
CA ALA A 51 -4.53 -3.58 -6.67
C ALA A 51 -4.32 -2.76 -7.96
N ASP A 52 -4.53 -1.45 -7.88
CA ASP A 52 -4.30 -0.55 -9.01
C ASP A 52 -2.82 -0.43 -9.35
N SER A 53 -1.98 -0.29 -8.34
CA SER A 53 -0.52 -0.26 -8.48
C SER A 53 0.02 -1.56 -9.08
N GLU A 54 -0.52 -2.70 -8.66
CA GLU A 54 -0.13 -4.03 -9.18
C GLU A 54 -0.45 -4.13 -10.66
N LEU A 55 -1.63 -3.67 -11.08
CA LEU A 55 -1.99 -3.66 -12.50
C LEU A 55 -1.07 -2.74 -13.33
N TYR A 56 -0.68 -1.58 -12.81
CA TYR A 56 0.30 -0.73 -13.49
C TYR A 56 1.67 -1.40 -13.61
N TYR A 57 2.15 -2.00 -12.51
CA TYR A 57 3.43 -2.71 -12.49
C TYR A 57 3.44 -3.85 -13.52
N ASP A 58 2.40 -4.68 -13.54
CA ASP A 58 2.30 -5.81 -14.47
C ASP A 58 2.27 -5.34 -15.93
N LYS A 59 1.53 -4.26 -16.23
CA LYS A 59 1.53 -3.64 -17.57
C LYS A 59 2.91 -3.14 -17.97
N ALA A 60 3.61 -2.46 -17.07
CA ALA A 60 4.95 -1.93 -17.35
C ALA A 60 5.98 -3.04 -17.56
N VAL A 61 5.94 -4.09 -16.73
CA VAL A 61 6.79 -5.27 -16.88
C VAL A 61 6.53 -5.97 -18.20
N ASN A 62 5.25 -6.23 -18.54
CA ASN A 62 4.89 -6.88 -19.80
C ASN A 62 5.34 -6.08 -21.01
N LYS A 63 5.17 -4.74 -20.98
CA LYS A 63 5.68 -3.87 -22.04
C LYS A 63 7.22 -3.94 -22.13
N GLY A 64 7.90 -3.91 -21.00
CA GLY A 64 9.36 -4.03 -20.93
C GLY A 64 9.87 -5.36 -21.47
N ILE A 65 9.17 -6.47 -21.23
CA ILE A 65 9.48 -7.78 -21.81
C ILE A 65 9.41 -7.72 -23.34
N ILE A 66 8.30 -7.19 -23.89
CA ILE A 66 8.12 -7.08 -25.35
C ILE A 66 9.23 -6.22 -25.97
N GLU A 67 9.50 -5.04 -25.39
CA GLU A 67 10.56 -4.15 -25.89
C GLU A 67 11.97 -4.75 -25.79
N MET A 68 12.22 -5.63 -24.81
CA MET A 68 13.50 -6.30 -24.64
C MET A 68 13.69 -7.49 -25.58
N LEU A 69 12.62 -8.22 -25.92
CA LEU A 69 12.70 -9.31 -26.91
C LEU A 69 13.23 -8.80 -28.26
N ASP A 70 12.84 -7.59 -28.66
CA ASP A 70 13.27 -6.99 -29.94
C ASP A 70 14.70 -6.41 -29.91
N LYS A 71 15.25 -6.16 -28.71
CA LYS A 71 16.49 -5.38 -28.53
C LYS A 71 17.62 -6.15 -27.87
N MET A 72 17.35 -7.32 -27.28
CA MET A 72 18.37 -8.07 -26.55
C MET A 72 19.17 -8.98 -27.48
N PRO A 73 20.51 -8.97 -27.37
CA PRO A 73 21.32 -9.96 -28.03
C PRO A 73 21.06 -11.36 -27.46
N GLU A 74 20.98 -12.37 -28.33
CA GLU A 74 20.70 -13.78 -28.00
C GLU A 74 21.64 -14.37 -26.92
N TYR A 75 22.83 -13.80 -26.75
CA TYR A 75 23.86 -14.23 -25.80
C TYR A 75 23.71 -13.63 -24.39
N THR A 76 22.65 -12.87 -24.11
CA THR A 76 22.39 -12.32 -22.77
C THR A 76 21.82 -13.41 -21.85
N SER A 77 22.43 -13.66 -20.68
CA SER A 77 21.91 -14.67 -19.76
C SER A 77 20.51 -14.32 -19.24
N GLY A 78 19.65 -15.33 -19.07
CA GLY A 78 18.26 -15.13 -18.62
C GLY A 78 18.15 -14.39 -17.27
N THR A 79 19.16 -14.47 -16.42
CA THR A 79 19.23 -13.68 -15.17
C THR A 79 19.39 -12.18 -15.43
N VAL A 80 20.24 -11.81 -16.38
CA VAL A 80 20.46 -10.40 -16.77
C VAL A 80 19.20 -9.86 -17.46
N GLN A 81 18.59 -10.64 -18.35
CA GLN A 81 17.33 -10.26 -19.01
C GLN A 81 16.23 -9.97 -17.98
N ASN A 82 16.04 -10.87 -16.99
CA ASN A 82 15.05 -10.68 -15.93
C ASN A 82 15.32 -9.46 -15.03
N LYS A 83 16.58 -9.18 -14.70
CA LYS A 83 16.94 -7.98 -13.92
C LYS A 83 16.63 -6.71 -14.68
N LEU A 84 16.93 -6.69 -15.98
CA LEU A 84 16.70 -5.55 -16.85
C LEU A 84 15.19 -5.29 -17.03
N VAL A 85 14.39 -6.32 -17.28
CA VAL A 85 12.91 -6.21 -17.32
C VAL A 85 12.36 -5.65 -16.00
N LYS A 86 12.81 -6.20 -14.86
CA LYS A 86 12.36 -5.74 -13.54
C LYS A 86 12.76 -4.29 -13.24
N SER A 87 13.87 -3.81 -13.82
CA SER A 87 14.30 -2.42 -13.65
C SER A 87 13.31 -1.42 -14.27
N VAL A 88 12.65 -1.79 -15.38
CA VAL A 88 11.63 -0.96 -16.05
C VAL A 88 10.45 -0.68 -15.13
N GLY A 89 10.09 -1.64 -14.28
CA GLY A 89 8.97 -1.55 -13.34
C GLY A 89 9.36 -1.13 -11.91
N ALA A 90 10.60 -0.75 -11.64
CA ALA A 90 11.09 -0.58 -10.26
C ALA A 90 10.28 0.44 -9.44
N ASN A 91 9.95 1.60 -10.01
CA ASN A 91 9.17 2.64 -9.33
C ASN A 91 7.73 2.18 -9.04
N LEU A 92 7.11 1.45 -9.96
CA LEU A 92 5.78 0.88 -9.76
C LEU A 92 5.82 -0.25 -8.74
N LYS A 93 6.90 -1.04 -8.72
CA LYS A 93 7.08 -2.07 -7.70
C LYS A 93 7.23 -1.48 -6.31
N TYR A 94 7.95 -0.35 -6.20
CA TYR A 94 8.01 0.42 -4.97
C TYR A 94 6.61 0.84 -4.53
N LEU A 95 5.80 1.40 -5.44
CA LEU A 95 4.43 1.85 -5.13
C LEU A 95 3.52 0.71 -4.64
N VAL A 96 3.57 -0.45 -5.30
CA VAL A 96 2.88 -1.68 -4.84
C VAL A 96 3.31 -2.05 -3.42
N THR A 97 4.62 -2.04 -3.17
CA THR A 97 5.18 -2.41 -1.87
C THR A 97 4.77 -1.42 -0.79
N TYR A 98 4.74 -0.12 -1.12
CA TYR A 98 4.30 0.92 -0.21
C TYR A 98 2.83 0.78 0.14
N ALA A 99 1.96 0.57 -0.86
CA ALA A 99 0.54 0.32 -0.64
C ALA A 99 0.28 -0.90 0.27
N ASP A 100 1.03 -1.99 0.07
CA ASP A 100 0.97 -3.18 0.93
C ASP A 100 1.39 -2.88 2.38
N ARG A 101 2.44 -2.09 2.58
CA ARG A 101 2.91 -1.69 3.92
C ARG A 101 1.91 -0.79 4.64
N VAL A 102 1.36 0.20 3.95
CA VAL A 102 0.31 1.08 4.50
C VAL A 102 -0.90 0.25 4.90
N ASN A 103 -1.38 -0.64 4.03
CA ASN A 103 -2.52 -1.51 4.32
C ASN A 103 -2.27 -2.41 5.55
N ARG A 104 -1.10 -3.05 5.65
CA ARG A 104 -0.73 -3.86 6.84
C ARG A 104 -0.63 -3.03 8.10
N SER A 105 -0.12 -1.80 8.01
CA SER A 105 -0.01 -0.90 9.15
C SER A 105 -1.41 -0.52 9.67
N CYS A 106 -2.38 -0.29 8.79
CA CYS A 106 -3.78 -0.13 9.18
C CYS A 106 -4.30 -1.37 9.95
N THR A 107 -4.05 -2.59 9.43
CA THR A 107 -4.47 -3.84 10.10
C THR A 107 -3.95 -3.91 11.53
N HIS A 108 -2.64 -3.71 11.72
CA HIS A 108 -2.04 -3.78 13.05
C HIS A 108 -2.55 -2.66 13.98
N GLN A 109 -2.72 -1.43 13.48
CA GLN A 109 -3.24 -0.35 14.30
C GLN A 109 -4.70 -0.63 14.72
N LEU A 110 -5.53 -1.20 13.84
CA LEU A 110 -6.90 -1.60 14.17
C LEU A 110 -6.94 -2.68 15.26
N GLU A 111 -6.03 -3.65 15.24
CA GLU A 111 -5.93 -4.68 16.28
C GLU A 111 -5.57 -4.08 17.65
N VAL A 112 -4.60 -3.17 17.68
CA VAL A 112 -4.19 -2.45 18.89
C VAL A 112 -5.36 -1.60 19.42
N MET A 113 -6.01 -0.83 18.55
CA MET A 113 -7.13 0.02 18.93
C MET A 113 -8.32 -0.79 19.46
N ARG A 114 -8.64 -1.95 18.87
CA ARG A 114 -9.69 -2.86 19.39
C ARG A 114 -9.37 -3.35 20.79
N THR A 115 -8.11 -3.73 21.02
CA THR A 115 -7.64 -4.20 22.33
C THR A 115 -7.73 -3.08 23.38
N GLN A 116 -7.24 -1.88 23.04
CA GLN A 116 -7.28 -0.71 23.92
C GLN A 116 -8.73 -0.29 24.25
N LEU A 117 -9.62 -0.27 23.26
CA LEU A 117 -11.02 0.09 23.47
C LEU A 117 -11.73 -0.92 24.37
N SER A 118 -11.40 -2.21 24.26
CA SER A 118 -11.90 -3.25 25.15
C SER A 118 -11.42 -3.04 26.58
N TYR A 119 -10.14 -2.66 26.77
CA TYR A 119 -9.58 -2.34 28.08
C TYR A 119 -10.29 -1.14 28.72
N ILE A 120 -10.43 -0.03 28.00
CA ILE A 120 -11.11 1.19 28.49
C ILE A 120 -12.54 0.87 28.94
N LYS A 121 -13.28 0.07 28.17
CA LYS A 121 -14.66 -0.33 28.52
C LYS A 121 -14.75 -1.21 29.77
N SER A 122 -13.66 -1.86 30.17
CA SER A 122 -13.61 -2.70 31.37
C SER A 122 -13.28 -1.92 32.65
N LEU A 123 -12.82 -0.67 32.53
CA LEU A 123 -12.49 0.17 33.68
C LEU A 123 -13.77 0.52 34.47
N PRO A 124 -13.69 0.54 35.81
CA PRO A 124 -14.80 1.00 36.65
C PRO A 124 -15.10 2.47 36.35
N ARG A 125 -16.40 2.79 36.24
CA ARG A 125 -16.89 4.16 36.02
C ARG A 125 -16.92 4.97 37.30
#